data_AF-X0UH43-F1
#
_entry.id   AF-X0UH43-F1
#
_cell.length_a   1.000
_cell.length_b   1.000
_cell.length_c   1.000
_cell.angle_alpha   90.00
_cell.angle_beta   90.00
_cell.angle_gamma   90.00
#
_symmetry.space_group_name_H-M   'P 1'
#
loop_
_entity.id
_entity.type
_entity.pdbx_description
1 polymer ?
#
loop_
_entity_poly.entity_id
_entity_poly.type
_entity_poly.pdbx_seq_one_letter_code
_entity_poly.pdbx_strand_id
1 'polypeptide(L)'
;MKFFKLGLDIHGVIDRHPDSFVELANNVALKKQGEIHIITGIPYSKEVEDFLLRINHQRKWWTHYFSIETSLLEKGVEFELINGNKYFKTDVWNKEKGLYCADNEIDMHIDDQQEYLKSFTTPSMLYTDPNIPSTTNELYEMVTAPKLG
;
A
#
# COMPACT_ATOMS: atom_id res chain seq x y z
N MET A 1 22.19 14.60 -7.12
CA MET A 1 20.94 14.34 -7.87
C MET A 1 20.00 13.63 -6.90
N LYS A 2 18.78 14.12 -6.68
CA LYS A 2 17.83 13.47 -5.76
C LYS A 2 17.13 12.32 -6.50
N PHE A 3 17.08 11.14 -5.89
CA PHE A 3 16.31 10.00 -6.39
C PHE A 3 14.83 10.21 -6.06
N PHE A 4 13.95 9.94 -7.01
CA PHE A 4 12.52 10.09 -6.80
C PHE A 4 11.96 8.88 -6.04
N LYS A 5 11.22 9.11 -4.95
CA LYS A 5 10.60 8.05 -4.14
C LYS A 5 9.08 8.06 -4.32
N LEU A 6 8.54 6.98 -4.86
CA LEU A 6 7.11 6.81 -5.13
C LEU A 6 6.49 5.83 -4.13
N GLY A 7 5.45 6.27 -3.42
CA GLY A 7 4.56 5.44 -2.61
C GLY A 7 3.33 4.99 -3.40
N LEU A 8 2.95 3.72 -3.28
CA LEU A 8 1.75 3.14 -3.90
C LEU A 8 0.98 2.29 -2.89
N ASP A 9 -0.33 2.51 -2.77
CA ASP A 9 -1.20 1.53 -2.10
C ASP A 9 -1.46 0.29 -2.97
N ILE A 10 -1.84 -0.82 -2.33
CA ILE A 10 -2.32 -2.01 -3.01
C ILE A 10 -3.81 -1.87 -3.36
N HIS A 11 -4.65 -1.71 -2.35
CA HIS A 11 -6.10 -1.76 -2.53
C HIS A 11 -6.63 -0.52 -3.23
N GLY A 12 -7.47 -0.72 -4.25
CA GLY A 12 -8.05 0.35 -5.06
C GLY A 12 -7.07 1.03 -6.01
N VAL A 13 -5.77 0.69 -5.95
CA VAL A 13 -4.69 1.28 -6.74
C VAL A 13 -3.99 0.20 -7.58
N ILE A 14 -3.03 -0.55 -7.00
CA ILE A 14 -2.29 -1.59 -7.73
C ILE A 14 -3.21 -2.74 -8.13
N ASP A 15 -4.09 -3.21 -7.25
CA ASP A 15 -5.01 -4.29 -7.60
C ASP A 15 -6.07 -3.89 -8.62
N ARG A 16 -6.34 -2.58 -8.74
CA ARG A 16 -7.26 -2.03 -9.72
C ARG A 16 -6.66 -1.93 -11.11
N HIS A 17 -5.48 -1.33 -11.24
CA HIS A 17 -4.80 -1.10 -12.53
C HIS A 17 -3.35 -1.55 -12.49
N PRO A 18 -3.10 -2.87 -12.34
CA PRO A 18 -1.77 -3.40 -12.07
C PRO A 18 -0.76 -3.01 -13.16
N ASP A 19 -1.14 -3.16 -14.43
CA ASP A 19 -0.25 -2.85 -15.57
C ASP A 19 0.18 -1.38 -15.57
N SER A 20 -0.74 -0.46 -15.26
CA SER A 20 -0.46 0.98 -15.24
C SER A 20 0.52 1.36 -14.13
N PHE A 21 0.31 0.83 -12.92
CA PHE A 21 1.16 1.15 -11.77
C PHE A 21 2.51 0.44 -11.82
N VAL A 22 2.57 -0.78 -12.36
CA VAL A 22 3.83 -1.47 -12.65
C VAL A 22 4.64 -0.69 -13.71
N GLU A 23 4.00 -0.21 -14.78
CA GLU A 23 4.69 0.60 -15.80
C GLU A 23 5.21 1.93 -15.21
N LEU A 24 4.38 2.63 -14.42
CA LEU A 24 4.78 3.85 -13.73
C LEU A 24 6.01 3.62 -12.83
N ALA A 25 5.96 2.59 -11.99
CA ALA A 25 7.05 2.28 -11.06
C ALA A 25 8.33 1.84 -11.78
N ASN A 26 8.22 1.02 -12.83
CA ASN A 26 9.36 0.67 -13.67
C ASN A 26 9.99 1.91 -14.31
N ASN A 27 9.18 2.88 -14.76
CA ASN A 27 9.69 4.14 -15.28
C ASN A 27 10.46 4.96 -14.23
N VAL A 28 9.97 5.01 -12.98
CA VAL A 28 10.66 5.66 -11.86
C VAL A 28 11.97 4.94 -11.51
N ALA A 29 11.94 3.62 -11.36
CA ALA A 29 13.09 2.81 -11.00
C ALA A 29 14.19 2.84 -12.08
N LEU A 30 13.83 2.60 -13.36
CA LEU A 30 14.79 2.48 -14.47
C LEU A 30 15.37 3.82 -14.91
N LYS A 31 14.57 4.89 -14.97
CA LYS A 31 15.01 6.17 -15.57
C LYS A 31 15.64 7.11 -14.55
N LYS A 32 15.35 6.93 -13.26
CA LYS A 32 15.76 7.88 -12.21
C LYS A 32 16.53 7.24 -11.07
N GLN A 33 16.77 5.92 -11.08
CA GLN A 33 17.29 5.19 -9.91
C GLN A 33 16.44 5.48 -8.66
N GLY A 34 15.12 5.61 -8.86
CA GLY A 34 14.17 5.94 -7.81
C GLY A 34 13.84 4.75 -6.91
N GLU A 35 13.17 5.03 -5.80
CA GLU A 35 12.66 4.03 -4.86
C GLU A 35 11.15 3.87 -5.04
N ILE A 36 10.68 2.63 -4.92
CA ILE A 36 9.27 2.28 -5.03
C ILE A 36 8.85 1.62 -3.71
N HIS A 37 7.97 2.30 -2.99
CA HIS A 37 7.47 1.88 -1.70
C HIS A 37 6.04 1.40 -1.87
N ILE A 38 5.80 0.12 -1.58
CA ILE A 38 4.44 -0.38 -1.39
C ILE A 38 4.02 0.00 0.03
N ILE A 39 2.95 0.79 0.18
CA ILE A 39 2.52 1.37 1.46
C ILE A 39 1.04 1.04 1.67
N THR A 40 0.77 0.02 2.48
CA THR A 40 -0.56 -0.62 2.54
C THR A 40 -0.99 -1.00 3.95
N GLY A 41 -2.25 -1.37 4.13
CA GLY A 41 -2.78 -1.89 5.38
C GLY A 41 -2.33 -3.32 5.69
N ILE A 42 -2.15 -4.14 4.66
CA ILE A 42 -1.96 -5.59 4.80
C ILE A 42 -0.51 -5.97 5.18
N PRO A 43 -0.29 -6.87 6.16
CA PRO A 43 1.04 -7.40 6.47
C PRO A 43 1.70 -8.07 5.26
N TYR A 44 3.04 -8.05 5.23
CA TYR A 44 3.77 -8.76 4.19
C TYR A 44 3.59 -10.27 4.37
N SER A 45 3.19 -10.96 3.31
CA SER A 45 3.04 -12.41 3.28
C SER A 45 3.48 -12.97 1.93
N LYS A 46 3.61 -14.29 1.85
CA LYS A 46 3.95 -14.96 0.59
C LYS A 46 2.88 -14.70 -0.48
N GLU A 47 1.60 -14.68 -0.10
CA GLU A 47 0.50 -14.42 -1.01
C GLU A 47 0.55 -13.01 -1.60
N VAL A 48 0.89 -12.01 -0.77
CA VAL A 48 1.10 -10.63 -1.24
C VAL A 48 2.31 -10.54 -2.17
N GLU A 49 3.42 -11.18 -1.82
CA GLU A 49 4.61 -11.22 -2.67
C GLU A 49 4.33 -11.89 -4.01
N ASP A 50 3.69 -13.07 -4.00
CA ASP A 50 3.32 -13.82 -5.20
C ASP A 50 2.40 -12.98 -6.11
N PHE A 51 1.44 -12.24 -5.54
CA PHE A 51 0.62 -11.29 -6.30
C PHE A 51 1.46 -10.20 -6.96
N LEU A 52 2.29 -9.49 -6.18
CA LEU A 52 3.10 -8.38 -6.67
C LEU A 52 4.12 -8.82 -7.74
N LEU A 53 4.67 -10.03 -7.62
CA LEU A 53 5.52 -10.64 -8.63
C LEU A 53 4.73 -11.03 -9.88
N ARG A 54 3.55 -11.65 -9.72
CA ARG A 54 2.72 -12.14 -10.83
C ARG A 54 2.29 -11.01 -11.77
N ILE A 55 1.91 -9.86 -11.24
CA ILE A 55 1.51 -8.69 -12.04
C ILE A 55 2.66 -8.07 -12.85
N ASN A 56 3.91 -8.49 -12.60
CA ASN A 56 5.07 -8.07 -13.37
C ASN A 56 5.91 -9.27 -13.85
N HIS A 57 5.26 -10.33 -14.32
CA HIS A 57 5.92 -11.50 -14.93
C HIS A 57 7.01 -12.13 -14.05
N GLN A 58 6.73 -12.28 -12.75
CA GLN A 58 7.64 -12.84 -11.75
C GLN A 58 8.90 -12.00 -11.50
N ARG A 59 8.86 -10.69 -11.81
CA ARG A 59 9.98 -9.76 -11.57
C ARG A 59 9.61 -8.75 -10.48
N LYS A 60 10.49 -8.61 -9.49
CA LYS A 60 10.34 -7.59 -8.45
C LYS A 60 10.49 -6.20 -9.05
N TRP A 61 9.53 -5.31 -8.75
CA TRP A 61 9.46 -3.94 -9.26
C TRP A 61 9.31 -2.88 -8.16
N TRP A 62 9.34 -3.32 -6.89
CA TRP A 62 9.36 -2.45 -5.72
C TRP A 62 10.67 -2.60 -4.95
N THR A 63 11.05 -1.57 -4.21
CA THR A 63 12.25 -1.57 -3.35
C THR A 63 11.89 -1.81 -1.89
N HIS A 64 10.81 -1.21 -1.42
CA HIS A 64 10.38 -1.24 -0.02
C HIS A 64 8.92 -1.69 0.11
N TYR A 65 8.60 -2.29 1.24
CA TYR A 65 7.24 -2.66 1.61
C TYR A 65 6.96 -2.20 3.03
N PHE A 66 5.84 -1.53 3.22
CA PHE A 66 5.38 -1.02 4.51
C PHE A 66 3.92 -1.44 4.74
N SER A 67 3.67 -1.97 5.93
CA SER A 67 2.35 -2.36 6.42
C SER A 67 1.99 -1.51 7.63
N ILE A 68 0.82 -0.85 7.58
CA ILE A 68 0.24 -0.14 8.73
C ILE A 68 0.10 -1.09 9.92
N GLU A 69 -0.54 -2.25 9.72
CA GLU A 69 -0.75 -3.22 10.81
C GLU A 69 0.58 -3.63 11.44
N THR A 70 1.59 -3.97 10.63
CA THR A 70 2.90 -4.39 11.14
C THR A 70 3.55 -3.27 11.95
N SER A 71 3.54 -2.04 11.44
CA SER A 71 4.15 -0.90 12.15
C SER A 71 3.45 -0.57 13.46
N LEU A 72 2.11 -0.62 13.49
CA LEU A 72 1.35 -0.37 14.71
C LEU A 72 1.58 -1.45 15.77
N LEU A 73 1.71 -2.71 15.37
CA LEU A 73 2.07 -3.81 16.26
C LEU A 73 3.48 -3.63 16.84
N GLU A 74 4.46 -3.28 16.01
CA GLU A 74 5.84 -3.01 16.44
C GLU A 74 5.93 -1.82 17.41
N LYS A 75 5.07 -0.81 17.21
CA LYS A 75 4.93 0.34 18.12
C LYS A 75 4.16 0.02 19.41
N GLY A 76 3.62 -1.18 19.56
CA GLY A 76 2.84 -1.58 20.73
C GLY A 76 1.49 -0.86 20.85
N VAL A 77 0.91 -0.43 19.73
CA VAL A 77 -0.40 0.24 19.72
C VAL A 77 -1.49 -0.78 20.04
N GLU A 78 -2.38 -0.43 20.98
CA GLU A 78 -3.51 -1.26 21.36
C GLU A 78 -4.51 -1.42 20.20
N PHE A 79 -5.09 -2.61 20.09
CA PHE A 79 -6.11 -2.96 19.11
C PHE A 79 -7.20 -3.82 19.74
N GLU A 80 -8.39 -3.78 19.14
CA GLU A 80 -9.48 -4.69 19.45
C GLU A 80 -9.44 -5.89 18.51
N LEU A 81 -9.75 -7.08 19.03
CA LEU A 81 -9.94 -8.28 18.22
C LEU A 81 -11.43 -8.47 17.94
N ILE A 82 -11.82 -8.37 16.67
CA ILE A 82 -13.20 -8.61 16.22
C ILE A 82 -13.15 -9.67 15.12
N ASN A 83 -13.77 -10.82 15.35
CA ASN A 83 -13.77 -11.97 14.43
C ASN A 83 -12.37 -12.41 13.95
N GLY A 84 -11.37 -12.30 14.83
CA GLY A 84 -9.98 -12.67 14.51
C GLY A 84 -9.18 -11.58 13.78
N ASN A 85 -9.81 -10.47 13.40
CA ASN A 85 -9.15 -9.32 12.79
C ASN A 85 -8.79 -8.27 13.84
N LYS A 86 -7.68 -7.56 13.63
CA LYS A 86 -7.20 -6.50 14.52
C LYS A 86 -7.77 -5.16 14.07
N TYR A 87 -8.42 -4.45 14.98
CA TYR A 87 -8.97 -3.12 14.74
C TYR A 87 -8.21 -2.11 15.60
N PHE A 88 -7.44 -1.26 14.93
CA PHE A 88 -6.75 -0.15 15.57
C PHE A 88 -7.68 1.07 15.61
N LYS A 89 -7.42 1.99 16.54
CA LYS A 89 -8.12 3.28 16.57
C LYS A 89 -7.97 3.98 15.22
N THR A 90 -9.09 4.37 14.61
CA THR A 90 -9.16 4.95 13.26
C THR A 90 -8.19 6.11 13.04
N ASP A 91 -8.10 7.04 13.99
CA ASP A 91 -7.19 8.19 13.87
C ASP A 91 -5.71 7.81 13.86
N VAL A 92 -5.36 6.68 14.50
CA VAL A 92 -3.98 6.17 14.52
C VAL A 92 -3.70 5.46 13.20
N TRP A 93 -4.61 4.58 12.78
CA TRP A 93 -4.54 3.88 11.49
C TRP A 93 -4.42 4.84 10.31
N ASN A 94 -5.30 5.84 10.23
CA ASN A 94 -5.38 6.77 9.10
C ASN A 94 -4.16 7.69 8.97
N LYS A 95 -3.33 7.82 10.00
CA LYS A 95 -2.12 8.66 9.97
C LYS A 95 -0.88 7.90 9.53
N GLU A 96 -0.90 6.58 9.65
CA GLU A 96 0.31 5.77 9.62
C GLU A 96 1.03 5.80 8.28
N LYS A 97 0.29 5.77 7.14
CA LYS A 97 0.89 5.97 5.81
C LYS A 97 1.53 7.35 5.65
N GLY A 98 0.85 8.40 6.14
CA GLY A 98 1.33 9.78 6.07
C GLY A 98 2.61 9.98 6.87
N LEU A 99 2.69 9.39 8.08
CA LEU A 99 3.89 9.38 8.91
C LEU A 99 5.04 8.64 8.22
N TYR A 100 4.79 7.44 7.71
CA TYR A 100 5.80 6.69 6.96
C TYR A 100 6.33 7.50 5.76
N CYS A 101 5.44 8.14 4.99
CA CYS A 101 5.83 8.97 3.86
C CYS A 101 6.70 10.15 4.26
N ALA A 102 6.37 10.83 5.36
CA ALA A 102 7.18 11.93 5.89
C ALA A 102 8.56 11.43 6.37
N ASP A 103 8.59 10.35 7.15
CA ASP A 103 9.82 9.80 7.75
C ASP A 103 10.79 9.24 6.70
N ASN A 104 10.27 8.77 5.56
CA ASN A 104 11.08 8.20 4.47
C ASN A 104 11.32 9.19 3.31
N GLU A 105 10.89 10.44 3.46
CA GLU A 105 11.01 11.50 2.45
C GLU A 105 10.41 11.10 1.09
N ILE A 106 9.25 10.43 1.12
CA ILE A 106 8.52 10.04 -0.09
C ILE A 106 8.13 11.31 -0.86
N ASP A 107 8.39 11.33 -2.17
CA ASP A 107 8.13 12.50 -3.00
C ASP A 107 6.67 12.59 -3.45
N MET A 108 6.04 11.45 -3.67
CA MET A 108 4.62 11.33 -4.02
C MET A 108 4.04 10.01 -3.52
N HIS A 109 2.84 10.03 -2.96
CA HIS A 109 2.06 8.83 -2.64
C HIS A 109 0.74 8.77 -3.42
N ILE A 110 0.34 7.59 -3.87
CA ILE A 110 -0.94 7.37 -4.57
C ILE A 110 -1.80 6.42 -3.75
N ASP A 111 -3.02 6.84 -3.46
CA ASP A 111 -3.96 6.15 -2.57
C ASP A 111 -5.41 6.33 -3.06
N ASP A 112 -6.29 5.38 -2.79
CA ASP A 112 -7.71 5.46 -3.15
C ASP A 112 -8.60 6.02 -2.04
N GLN A 113 -8.10 6.11 -0.80
CA GLN A 113 -8.88 6.57 0.36
C GLN A 113 -8.66 8.06 0.66
N GLN A 114 -9.74 8.84 0.56
CA GLN A 114 -9.70 10.28 0.84
C GLN A 114 -9.33 10.59 2.31
N GLU A 115 -9.71 9.71 3.23
CA GLU A 115 -9.46 9.83 4.67
C GLU A 115 -7.97 9.88 4.99
N TYR A 116 -7.15 9.09 4.30
CA TYR A 116 -5.72 9.05 4.53
C TYR A 116 -5.05 10.34 4.09
N LEU A 117 -5.50 10.95 2.98
CA LEU A 117 -4.92 12.18 2.40
C LEU A 117 -4.88 13.35 3.39
N LYS A 118 -5.79 13.39 4.36
CA LYS A 118 -5.83 14.42 5.41
C LYS A 118 -4.61 14.37 6.34
N SER A 119 -3.91 13.23 6.38
CA SER A 119 -2.76 13.00 7.25
C SER A 119 -1.41 13.18 6.55
N PHE A 120 -1.38 13.34 5.21
CA PHE A 120 -0.13 13.48 4.48
C PHE A 120 0.36 14.93 4.50
N THR A 121 1.63 15.10 4.82
CA THR A 121 2.41 16.31 4.50
C THR A 121 3.17 16.15 3.18
N THR A 122 3.44 14.91 2.78
CA THR A 122 3.95 14.52 1.45
C THR A 122 2.89 14.77 0.37
N PRO A 123 3.24 15.26 -0.83
CA PRO A 123 2.32 15.32 -1.96
C PRO A 123 1.62 13.97 -2.19
N SER A 124 0.30 13.96 -2.17
CA SER A 124 -0.49 12.74 -2.31
C SER A 124 -1.58 12.91 -3.37
N MET A 125 -1.79 11.87 -4.18
CA MET A 125 -2.82 11.83 -5.22
C MET A 125 -3.95 10.89 -4.80
N LEU A 126 -5.18 11.40 -4.80
CA LEU A 126 -6.37 10.56 -4.74
C LEU A 126 -6.54 9.85 -6.08
N TYR A 127 -6.52 8.53 -6.07
CA TYR A 127 -6.81 7.71 -7.24
C TYR A 127 -8.22 7.16 -7.18
N THR A 128 -9.04 7.52 -8.16
CA THR A 128 -10.41 7.01 -8.28
C THR A 128 -10.66 6.52 -9.69
N ASP A 129 -11.18 5.31 -9.84
CA ASP A 129 -11.73 4.82 -11.10
C ASP A 129 -13.26 4.82 -11.02
N PRO A 130 -13.96 5.75 -11.71
CA PRO A 130 -15.42 5.82 -11.69
C PRO A 130 -16.10 4.66 -12.44
N ASN A 131 -15.35 3.89 -13.25
CA ASN A 131 -15.91 2.84 -14.10
C ASN A 131 -15.88 1.45 -13.43
N ILE A 132 -15.23 1.32 -12.28
CA ILE A 132 -15.15 0.05 -11.57
C ILE A 132 -15.58 0.29 -10.12
N PRO A 133 -16.66 -0.35 -9.61
CA PRO A 133 -17.09 -0.19 -8.23
C PRO A 133 -15.98 -0.61 -7.25
N SER A 134 -15.83 0.05 -6.10
CA SER A 134 -14.75 -0.13 -5.11
C SER A 134 -14.63 -1.53 -4.47
N THR A 135 -15.36 -2.53 -4.95
CA THR A 135 -15.57 -3.82 -4.28
C THR A 135 -14.99 -5.03 -5.02
N THR A 136 -14.25 -4.88 -6.12
CA THR A 136 -13.59 -6.03 -6.78
C THR A 136 -12.30 -6.36 -6.04
N ASN A 137 -12.41 -7.10 -4.94
CA ASN A 137 -11.39 -7.20 -3.90
C ASN A 137 -10.73 -8.59 -3.87
N GLU A 138 -10.19 -9.07 -5.00
CA GLU A 138 -9.60 -10.41 -5.09
C GLU A 138 -8.50 -10.63 -4.04
N LEU A 139 -7.63 -9.64 -3.81
CA LEU A 139 -6.58 -9.73 -2.80
C LEU A 139 -7.14 -9.70 -1.37
N TYR A 140 -8.04 -8.78 -1.07
CA TYR A 140 -8.63 -8.68 0.27
C TYR A 140 -9.33 -9.99 0.65
N GLU A 141 -10.09 -10.59 -0.27
CA GLU A 141 -10.71 -11.90 -0.06
C GLU A 141 -9.66 -13.01 0.13
N MET A 142 -8.57 -13.00 -0.63
CA MET A 142 -7.49 -13.99 -0.48
C MET A 142 -6.74 -13.89 0.85
N VAL A 143 -6.50 -12.67 1.38
CA VAL A 143 -5.72 -12.48 2.61
C VAL A 143 -6.59 -12.52 3.88
N THR A 144 -7.87 -12.16 3.77
CA THR A 144 -8.80 -12.09 4.93
C THR A 144 -9.76 -13.27 5.03
N ALA A 145 -9.82 -14.17 4.04
CA ALA A 145 -10.63 -15.37 4.15
C ALA A 145 -10.19 -16.19 5.38
N PRO A 146 -11.13 -16.62 6.24
CA PRO A 146 -10.80 -17.50 7.34
C PRO A 146 -10.15 -18.76 6.77
N LYS A 147 -8.91 -19.03 7.18
CA LYS A 147 -8.24 -20.30 6.88
C LYS A 147 -9.06 -21.38 7.58
N LEU A 148 -9.94 -22.07 6.83
CA LEU A 148 -10.62 -23.26 7.29
C LEU A 148 -9.52 -24.29 7.60
N GLY A 149 -9.28 -24.51 8.89
CA GLY A 149 -8.40 -25.57 9.39
C GLY A 149 -9.06 -26.93 9.34
#